data_AF-A0A6A6UVW4-F1
#
_entry.id   AF-A0A6A6UVW4-F1
#
_cell.length_a   1.000
_cell.length_b   1.000
_cell.length_c   1.000
_cell.angle_alpha   90.00
_cell.angle_beta   90.00
_cell.angle_gamma   90.00
#
_symmetry.space_group_name_H-M   'P 1'
#
loop_
_entity.id
_entity.type
_entity.pdbx_description
1 polymer ?
#
loop_
_entity_poly.entity_id
_entity_poly.type
_entity_poly.pdbx_seq_one_letter_code
_entity_poly.pdbx_strand_id
1 'polypeptide(L)'
;MDPTNINPDENRKRMLQGELYFAFHPDLVADRHRSEVACHNYNNAGDVTRRRRVELWRDVIGDSSPMPPQGTTSEEDEQLLASYPWVHAPLHIDYGTNLRVGEGVFINFNLTVLDTCLVTIGARTLLGPNVSIYSGTHPEDPFLRNGTNGVSQLAKVQSLELQAWSRKMCLSSGS
;
A
#
# COMPACT_ATOMS: atom_id res chain seq x y z
N MET A 1 -27.90 -1.83 2.93
CA MET A 1 -27.25 -0.86 3.82
C MET A 1 -27.43 0.51 3.22
N ASP A 2 -27.79 1.50 4.03
CA ASP A 2 -27.93 2.89 3.59
C ASP A 2 -26.57 3.59 3.67
N PRO A 3 -25.99 4.06 2.54
CA PRO A 3 -24.70 4.76 2.52
C PRO A 3 -24.68 6.08 3.32
N THR A 4 -25.85 6.64 3.65
CA THR A 4 -25.96 7.96 4.28
C THR A 4 -25.95 7.95 5.81
N ASN A 5 -26.03 6.77 6.43
CA ASN A 5 -26.06 6.61 7.89
C ASN A 5 -25.14 5.48 8.36
N ILE A 6 -23.87 5.58 7.98
CA ILE A 6 -22.85 4.58 8.29
C ILE A 6 -21.88 5.13 9.31
N ASN A 7 -21.64 4.36 10.37
CA ASN A 7 -20.57 4.68 11.31
C ASN A 7 -19.20 4.46 10.61
N PRO A 8 -18.33 5.47 10.55
CA PRO A 8 -17.04 5.37 9.85
C PRO A 8 -16.14 4.24 10.38
N ASP A 9 -16.07 4.08 11.71
CA ASP A 9 -15.23 3.06 12.34
C ASP A 9 -15.70 1.65 12.00
N GLU A 10 -17.03 1.44 11.99
CA GLU A 10 -17.61 0.16 11.59
C GLU A 10 -17.38 -0.11 10.09
N ASN A 11 -17.53 0.90 9.22
CA ASN A 11 -17.24 0.75 7.79
C ASN A 11 -15.80 0.33 7.54
N ARG A 12 -14.85 0.99 8.21
CA ARG A 12 -13.41 0.67 8.15
C ARG A 12 -13.11 -0.71 8.70
N LYS A 13 -13.68 -1.07 9.84
CA LYS A 13 -13.50 -2.40 10.42
C LYS A 13 -13.94 -3.48 9.44
N ARG A 14 -15.10 -3.29 8.80
CA ARG A 14 -15.63 -4.20 7.76
C ARG A 14 -14.72 -4.28 6.54
N MET A 15 -14.19 -3.14 6.07
CA MET A 15 -13.15 -3.11 5.03
C MET A 15 -11.94 -3.97 5.39
N LEU A 16 -11.38 -3.78 6.59
CA LEU A 16 -10.17 -4.49 7.05
C LEU A 16 -10.41 -5.99 7.28
N GLN A 17 -11.65 -6.37 7.64
CA GLN A 17 -12.08 -7.76 7.82
C GLN A 17 -12.50 -8.43 6.50
N GLY A 18 -12.53 -7.67 5.41
CA GLY A 18 -12.93 -8.14 4.10
C GLY A 18 -14.43 -8.36 3.90
N GLU A 19 -15.24 -7.76 4.77
CA GLU A 19 -16.70 -7.69 4.60
C GLU A 19 -17.09 -6.61 3.58
N LEU A 20 -18.37 -6.62 3.17
CA LEU A 20 -18.92 -5.58 2.29
C LEU A 20 -18.82 -4.21 2.95
N TYR A 21 -18.20 -3.22 2.34
CA TYR A 21 -18.06 -1.88 2.92
C TYR A 21 -18.29 -0.79 1.86
N PHE A 22 -18.51 0.45 2.27
CA PHE A 22 -18.71 1.56 1.33
C PHE A 22 -17.39 2.28 1.08
N ALA A 23 -16.75 1.95 -0.05
CA ALA A 23 -15.42 2.47 -0.40
C ALA A 23 -15.39 3.98 -0.61
N PHE A 24 -16.51 4.61 -0.99
CA PHE A 24 -16.61 6.04 -1.24
C PHE A 24 -17.12 6.84 -0.04
N HIS A 25 -17.19 6.22 1.14
CA HIS A 25 -17.49 6.94 2.37
C HIS A 25 -16.39 8.00 2.66
N PRO A 26 -16.73 9.21 3.15
CA PRO A 26 -15.80 10.33 3.26
C PRO A 26 -14.48 10.06 4.00
N ASP A 27 -14.48 9.20 5.02
CA ASP A 27 -13.26 8.86 5.78
C ASP A 27 -12.27 8.05 4.93
N LEU A 28 -12.77 7.04 4.20
CA LEU A 28 -11.95 6.22 3.31
C LEU A 28 -11.49 7.00 2.07
N VAL A 29 -12.29 7.97 1.60
CA VAL A 29 -11.87 8.92 0.57
C VAL A 29 -10.73 9.81 1.08
N ALA A 30 -10.84 10.32 2.31
CA ALA A 30 -9.79 11.15 2.92
C ALA A 30 -8.48 10.37 3.08
N ASP A 31 -8.53 9.09 3.47
CA ASP A 31 -7.33 8.25 3.57
C ASP A 31 -6.64 8.04 2.22
N ARG A 32 -7.43 7.77 1.17
CA ARG A 32 -6.88 7.65 -0.19
C ARG A 32 -6.24 8.96 -0.65
N HIS A 33 -6.88 10.09 -0.37
CA HIS A 33 -6.30 11.39 -0.71
C HIS A 33 -4.97 11.65 0.02
N ARG A 34 -4.88 11.28 1.30
CA ARG A 34 -3.61 11.34 2.06
C ARG A 34 -2.54 10.45 1.41
N SER A 35 -2.89 9.26 0.96
CA SER A 35 -1.98 8.36 0.23
C SER A 35 -1.51 8.95 -1.09
N GLU A 36 -2.44 9.52 -1.85
CA GLU A 36 -2.17 10.18 -3.13
C GLU A 36 -1.17 11.32 -2.97
N VAL A 37 -1.35 12.18 -1.97
CA VAL A 37 -0.42 13.27 -1.66
C VAL A 37 0.97 12.73 -1.27
N ALA A 38 1.04 11.70 -0.42
CA ALA A 38 2.31 11.09 -0.04
C ALA A 38 3.04 10.44 -1.23
N CYS A 39 2.30 9.70 -2.07
CA CYS A 39 2.83 9.11 -3.31
C CYS A 39 3.31 10.19 -4.27
N HIS A 40 2.56 11.30 -4.42
CA HIS A 40 2.96 12.43 -5.23
C HIS A 40 4.29 13.02 -4.75
N ASN A 41 4.42 13.26 -3.44
CA ASN A 41 5.65 13.79 -2.85
C ASN A 41 6.83 12.83 -3.07
N TYR A 42 6.62 11.53 -2.89
CA TYR A 42 7.64 10.50 -3.15
C TYR A 42 8.10 10.49 -4.61
N ASN A 43 7.14 10.49 -5.53
CA ASN A 43 7.38 10.36 -6.97
C ASN A 43 8.07 11.58 -7.56
N ASN A 44 7.79 12.78 -7.02
CA ASN A 44 8.31 14.05 -7.52
C ASN A 44 9.50 14.59 -6.72
N ALA A 45 10.05 13.82 -5.77
CA ALA A 45 11.15 14.28 -4.91
C ALA A 45 12.44 14.61 -5.68
N GLY A 46 12.61 14.09 -6.89
CA GLY A 46 13.86 14.25 -7.67
C GLY A 46 15.02 13.48 -7.04
N ASP A 47 16.22 14.07 -7.10
CA ASP A 47 17.42 13.52 -6.46
C ASP A 47 17.50 14.02 -5.01
N VAL A 48 17.34 13.10 -4.06
CA VAL A 48 17.33 13.38 -2.62
C VAL A 48 18.17 12.35 -1.89
N THR A 49 18.64 12.69 -0.70
CA THR A 49 19.41 11.77 0.14
C THR A 49 18.63 10.48 0.44
N ARG A 50 19.36 9.39 0.73
CA ARG A 50 18.76 8.11 1.13
C ARG A 50 17.81 8.27 2.32
N ARG A 51 18.18 9.08 3.32
CA ARG A 51 17.32 9.41 4.46
C ARG A 51 16.03 10.09 4.06
N ARG A 52 16.11 11.13 3.23
CA ARG A 52 14.91 11.82 2.76
C ARG A 52 14.00 10.89 1.94
N ARG A 53 14.61 10.00 1.14
CA ARG A 53 13.87 8.95 0.42
C ARG A 53 13.13 8.01 1.38
N VAL A 54 13.78 7.59 2.47
CA VAL A 54 13.16 6.75 3.50
C VAL A 54 12.04 7.49 4.22
N GLU A 55 12.22 8.75 4.61
CA GLU A 55 11.16 9.56 5.23
C GLU A 55 9.92 9.64 4.34
N LEU A 56 10.09 9.97 3.06
CA LEU A 56 8.98 10.02 2.10
C LEU A 56 8.31 8.66 1.92
N TRP A 57 9.07 7.57 1.93
CA TRP A 57 8.51 6.22 1.89
C TRP A 57 7.66 5.93 3.14
N ARG A 58 8.14 6.36 4.32
CA ARG A 58 7.41 6.19 5.58
C ARG A 58 6.13 7.01 5.61
N ASP A 59 6.14 8.22 5.03
CA ASP A 59 4.92 9.01 4.81
C ASP A 59 3.91 8.26 3.93
N VAL A 60 4.38 7.59 2.86
CA VAL A 60 3.53 6.78 1.96
C VAL A 60 2.84 5.65 2.72
N ILE A 61 3.57 4.90 3.55
CA ILE A 61 3.00 3.78 4.32
C ILE A 61 2.37 4.20 5.67
N GLY A 62 2.37 5.50 5.98
CA GLY A 62 1.87 6.04 7.24
C GLY A 62 2.64 5.59 8.48
N ASP A 63 3.93 5.29 8.35
CA ASP A 63 4.79 4.89 9.47
C ASP A 63 5.38 6.13 10.17
N SER A 64 4.85 6.42 11.36
CA SER A 64 5.25 7.56 12.20
C SER A 64 6.27 7.20 13.29
N SER A 65 6.84 5.99 13.28
CA SER A 65 7.82 5.58 14.29
C SER A 65 9.07 6.49 14.25
N PRO A 66 9.85 6.61 15.33
CA PRO A 66 11.09 7.42 15.29
C PRO A 66 12.08 6.90 14.24
N MET A 67 12.70 7.80 13.46
CA MET A 67 13.86 7.46 12.64
C MET A 67 15.08 7.21 13.53
N PRO A 68 16.04 6.35 13.13
CA PRO A 68 17.33 6.28 13.81
C PRO A 68 18.00 7.66 13.76
N PRO A 69 18.85 8.00 14.76
CA PRO A 69 19.68 9.20 14.72
C PRO A 69 20.39 9.35 13.38
N GLN A 70 20.64 10.58 12.95
CA GLN A 70 21.38 10.82 11.72
C GLN A 70 22.87 10.50 11.93
N GLY A 71 23.47 9.80 10.97
CA GLY A 71 24.92 9.56 10.94
C GLY A 71 25.72 10.86 10.80
N THR A 72 26.99 10.83 11.21
CA THR A 72 27.88 12.00 11.08
C THR A 72 28.43 12.14 9.67
N THR A 73 28.51 11.03 8.92
CA THR A 73 28.83 10.99 7.49
C THR A 73 27.69 10.37 6.68
N SER A 74 27.75 10.55 5.35
CA SER A 74 26.78 9.94 4.44
C SER A 74 26.82 8.41 4.48
N GLU A 75 28.02 7.83 4.61
CA GLU A 75 28.22 6.38 4.67
C GLU A 75 27.65 5.78 5.97
N GLU A 76 27.85 6.47 7.10
CA GLU A 76 27.24 6.07 8.38
C GLU A 76 25.71 6.13 8.29
N ASP A 77 25.17 7.17 7.67
CA ASP A 77 23.73 7.34 7.52
C ASP A 77 23.11 6.27 6.61
N GLU A 78 23.80 5.89 5.53
CA GLU A 78 23.39 4.78 4.67
C GLU A 78 23.39 3.44 5.40
N GLN A 79 24.40 3.18 6.24
CA GLN A 79 24.48 1.96 7.05
C GLN A 79 23.35 1.89 8.09
N LEU A 80 22.99 3.01 8.71
CA LEU A 80 21.85 3.11 9.64
C LEU A 80 20.49 2.85 8.96
N LEU A 81 20.42 3.05 7.65
CA LEU A 81 19.21 2.88 6.86
C LEU A 81 19.19 1.58 6.02
N ALA A 82 20.17 0.69 6.21
CA ALA A 82 20.35 -0.51 5.40
C ALA A 82 19.17 -1.50 5.46
N SER A 83 18.42 -1.52 6.57
CA SER A 83 17.23 -2.39 6.71
C SER A 83 15.99 -1.83 6.00
N TYR A 84 15.93 -0.53 5.71
CA TYR A 84 14.79 0.10 5.05
C TYR A 84 14.71 -0.29 3.57
N PRO A 85 13.51 -0.37 2.99
CA PRO A 85 13.35 -0.81 1.61
C PRO A 85 13.94 0.19 0.61
N TRP A 86 14.44 -0.34 -0.50
CA TRP A 86 14.77 0.45 -1.68
C TRP A 86 13.59 0.43 -2.63
N VAL A 87 13.00 1.60 -2.89
CA VAL A 87 11.78 1.72 -3.69
C VAL A 87 11.99 2.72 -4.81
N HIS A 88 11.84 2.28 -6.05
CA HIS A 88 11.91 3.18 -7.19
C HIS A 88 10.57 3.85 -7.47
N ALA A 89 10.62 5.16 -7.70
CA ALA A 89 9.49 5.93 -8.23
C ALA A 89 9.32 5.70 -9.75
N PRO A 90 8.10 5.83 -10.30
CA PRO A 90 6.88 6.15 -9.58
C PRO A 90 6.27 4.91 -8.91
N LEU A 91 5.56 5.14 -7.82
CA LEU A 91 4.71 4.16 -7.14
C LEU A 91 3.29 4.71 -6.99
N HIS A 92 2.31 3.80 -6.92
CA HIS A 92 0.90 4.12 -6.76
C HIS A 92 0.30 3.23 -5.68
N ILE A 93 -0.16 3.81 -4.57
CA ILE A 93 -0.67 3.05 -3.42
C ILE A 93 -1.99 3.67 -2.95
N ASP A 94 -3.01 2.82 -2.76
CA ASP A 94 -4.38 3.24 -2.46
C ASP A 94 -4.52 3.86 -1.07
N TYR A 95 -4.24 3.10 -0.02
CA TYR A 95 -4.35 3.54 1.38
C TYR A 95 -3.02 3.68 2.08
N GLY A 96 -1.95 3.00 1.68
CA GLY A 96 -0.61 3.04 2.26
C GLY A 96 -0.48 2.41 3.66
N THR A 97 -1.40 2.76 4.57
CA THR A 97 -1.43 2.35 5.96
C THR A 97 -1.73 0.87 6.18
N ASN A 98 -2.18 0.16 5.14
CA ASN A 98 -2.41 -1.28 5.18
C ASN A 98 -1.27 -2.07 4.52
N LEU A 99 -0.26 -1.39 3.97
CA LEU A 99 0.93 -2.04 3.44
C LEU A 99 1.99 -2.23 4.53
N ARG A 100 2.53 -3.44 4.65
CA ARG A 100 3.68 -3.78 5.48
C ARG A 100 4.79 -4.31 4.59
N VAL A 101 6.00 -3.80 4.79
CA VAL A 101 7.17 -4.17 4.00
C VAL A 101 8.29 -4.60 4.93
N GLY A 102 8.76 -5.83 4.74
CA GLY A 102 9.87 -6.38 5.53
C GLY A 102 11.21 -5.73 5.21
N GLU A 103 12.20 -6.05 6.04
CA GLU A 103 13.55 -5.53 5.90
C GLU A 103 14.24 -6.00 4.62
N GLY A 104 15.09 -5.15 4.04
CA GLY A 104 15.91 -5.49 2.87
C GLY A 104 15.11 -5.77 1.59
N VAL A 105 13.88 -5.25 1.50
CA VAL A 105 13.06 -5.36 0.28
C VAL A 105 13.54 -4.38 -0.78
N PHE A 106 13.53 -4.84 -2.03
CA PHE A 106 13.74 -4.00 -3.21
C PHE A 106 12.46 -3.97 -4.05
N ILE A 107 12.05 -2.77 -4.45
CA ILE A 107 10.87 -2.52 -5.28
C ILE A 107 11.30 -1.70 -6.49
N ASN A 108 11.15 -2.29 -7.67
CA ASN A 108 11.50 -1.64 -8.92
C ASN A 108 10.37 -0.71 -9.42
N PHE A 109 10.59 0.00 -10.53
CA PHE A 109 9.73 1.04 -11.06
C PHE A 109 8.26 0.60 -11.23
N ASN A 110 7.33 1.54 -11.08
CA ASN A 110 5.91 1.39 -11.39
C ASN A 110 5.17 0.35 -10.51
N LEU A 111 5.50 0.26 -9.22
CA LEU A 111 4.69 -0.52 -8.28
C LEU A 111 3.27 0.05 -8.21
N THR A 112 2.26 -0.82 -8.22
CA THR A 112 0.87 -0.47 -7.89
C THR A 112 0.35 -1.36 -6.77
N VAL A 113 -0.18 -0.78 -5.68
CA VAL A 113 -0.78 -1.53 -4.57
C VAL A 113 -2.16 -0.98 -4.24
N LEU A 114 -3.19 -1.82 -4.38
CA LEU A 114 -4.51 -1.54 -3.84
C LEU A 114 -4.63 -2.26 -2.49
N ASP A 115 -4.16 -1.61 -1.43
CA ASP A 115 -4.15 -2.11 -0.05
C ASP A 115 -5.45 -1.76 0.70
N THR A 116 -6.59 -2.06 0.10
CA THR A 116 -7.89 -2.05 0.80
C THR A 116 -7.85 -2.85 2.10
N CYS A 117 -7.14 -3.98 2.10
CA CYS A 117 -6.89 -4.82 3.27
C CYS A 117 -5.38 -4.96 3.50
N LEU A 118 -4.98 -5.62 4.59
CA LEU A 118 -3.58 -5.82 4.94
C LEU A 118 -2.82 -6.53 3.81
N VAL A 119 -1.80 -5.85 3.26
CA VAL A 119 -0.84 -6.40 2.32
C VAL A 119 0.51 -6.49 3.02
N THR A 120 1.12 -7.65 3.02
CA THR A 120 2.47 -7.85 3.58
C THR A 120 3.43 -8.33 2.50
N ILE A 121 4.54 -7.60 2.32
CA ILE A 121 5.69 -8.01 1.53
C ILE A 121 6.74 -8.54 2.50
N GLY A 122 7.14 -9.80 2.35
CA GLY A 122 8.13 -10.45 3.21
C GLY A 122 9.52 -9.82 3.14
N ALA A 123 10.35 -10.06 4.14
CA ALA A 123 11.73 -9.57 4.18
C ALA A 123 12.56 -10.15 3.02
N ARG A 124 13.48 -9.35 2.49
CA ARG A 124 14.40 -9.70 1.39
C ARG A 124 13.71 -10.06 0.06
N THR A 125 12.45 -9.69 -0.11
CA THR A 125 11.74 -9.83 -1.39
C THR A 125 12.25 -8.80 -2.40
N LEU A 126 12.43 -9.22 -3.65
CA LEU A 126 12.81 -8.35 -4.78
C LEU A 126 11.66 -8.32 -5.80
N LEU A 127 11.00 -7.18 -5.93
CA LEU A 127 9.91 -6.98 -6.90
C LEU A 127 10.44 -6.42 -8.22
N GLY A 128 10.06 -7.04 -9.32
CA GLY A 128 10.34 -6.53 -10.66
C GLY A 128 9.56 -5.25 -10.99
N PRO A 129 9.82 -4.62 -12.15
CA PRO A 129 9.09 -3.43 -12.55
C PRO A 129 7.65 -3.77 -12.96
N ASN A 130 6.73 -2.83 -12.76
CA ASN A 130 5.29 -2.96 -13.09
C ASN A 130 4.58 -4.10 -12.34
N VAL A 131 5.02 -4.41 -11.12
CA VAL A 131 4.30 -5.33 -10.24
C VAL A 131 3.05 -4.61 -9.71
N SER A 132 1.91 -5.32 -9.75
CA SER A 132 0.65 -4.86 -9.18
C SER A 132 0.13 -5.85 -8.14
N ILE A 133 -0.32 -5.34 -7.00
CA ILE A 133 -0.88 -6.13 -5.89
C ILE A 133 -2.27 -5.59 -5.57
N TYR A 134 -3.28 -6.44 -5.56
CA TYR A 134 -4.67 -6.06 -5.36
C TYR A 134 -5.29 -6.85 -4.20
N SER A 135 -5.78 -6.15 -3.17
CA SER A 135 -6.48 -6.77 -2.02
C SER A 135 -7.99 -6.47 -1.99
N GLY A 136 -8.46 -5.48 -2.77
CA GLY A 136 -9.87 -5.16 -2.94
C GLY A 136 -10.45 -5.65 -4.26
N THR A 137 -11.76 -5.90 -4.28
CA THR A 137 -12.59 -6.19 -5.47
C THR A 137 -14.01 -5.63 -5.28
N HIS A 138 -14.89 -5.87 -6.25
CA HIS A 138 -16.29 -5.47 -6.20
C HIS A 138 -17.22 -6.68 -6.35
N PRO A 139 -18.45 -6.62 -5.82
CA PRO A 139 -19.47 -7.62 -6.10
C PRO A 139 -19.70 -7.79 -7.61
N GLU A 140 -19.90 -9.03 -8.04
CA GLU A 140 -20.25 -9.34 -9.43
C GLU A 140 -21.69 -8.91 -9.77
N ASP A 141 -22.59 -9.00 -8.78
CA ASP A 141 -23.97 -8.53 -8.89
C ASP A 141 -24.01 -7.00 -9.13
N PRO A 142 -24.53 -6.54 -10.28
CA PRO A 142 -24.59 -5.11 -10.60
C PRO A 142 -25.46 -4.30 -9.63
N PHE A 143 -26.49 -4.90 -9.03
CA PHE A 143 -27.36 -4.22 -8.05
C PHE A 143 -26.63 -3.99 -6.73
N LEU A 144 -25.76 -4.90 -6.31
CA LEU A 144 -24.89 -4.71 -5.13
C LEU A 144 -23.72 -3.78 -5.43
N ARG A 145 -23.10 -3.93 -6.60
CA ARG A 145 -21.97 -3.09 -7.02
C ARG A 145 -22.37 -1.63 -7.16
N ASN A 146 -23.54 -1.33 -7.73
CA ASN A 146 -24.19 -0.01 -7.78
C ASN A 146 -23.25 1.20 -7.99
N GLY A 147 -22.20 1.05 -8.81
CA GLY A 147 -21.19 2.08 -9.04
C GLY A 147 -20.56 2.62 -7.75
N THR A 148 -20.44 3.94 -7.64
CA THR A 148 -19.88 4.60 -6.46
C THR A 148 -20.84 4.62 -5.25
N ASN A 149 -22.09 4.21 -5.44
CA ASN A 149 -23.11 4.15 -4.39
C ASN A 149 -23.24 2.74 -3.78
N GLY A 150 -22.55 1.75 -4.34
CA GLY A 150 -22.59 0.37 -3.86
C GLY A 150 -21.44 0.03 -2.93
N VAL A 151 -21.42 -1.24 -2.54
CA VAL A 151 -20.41 -1.80 -1.65
C VAL A 151 -19.24 -2.39 -2.42
N SER A 152 -18.06 -2.34 -1.82
CA SER A 152 -16.85 -3.05 -2.23
C SER A 152 -16.60 -4.23 -1.30
N GLN A 153 -15.72 -5.14 -1.70
CA GLN A 153 -15.42 -6.35 -0.94
C GLN A 153 -13.94 -6.75 -1.09
N LEU A 154 -13.49 -7.71 -0.31
CA LEU A 154 -12.12 -8.21 -0.38
C LEU A 154 -11.89 -9.18 -1.55
N ALA A 155 -10.73 -9.07 -2.19
CA ALA A 155 -10.21 -10.14 -3.04
C ALA A 155 -9.58 -11.19 -2.12
N LYS A 156 -10.07 -12.44 -2.13
CA LYS A 156 -9.62 -13.53 -1.21
C LYS A 156 -8.11 -13.42 -0.93
N VAL A 157 -7.74 -13.16 0.33
CA VAL A 157 -6.36 -12.90 0.73
C VAL A 157 -5.50 -14.13 0.43
N GLN A 158 -4.47 -13.96 -0.38
CA GLN A 158 -3.29 -14.80 -0.32
C GLN A 158 -2.19 -13.95 0.31
N SER A 159 -1.69 -14.38 1.47
CA SER A 159 -0.42 -13.87 1.99
C SER A 159 0.64 -14.09 0.92
N LEU A 160 1.12 -13.01 0.33
CA LEU A 160 2.18 -13.04 -0.66
C LEU A 160 3.52 -13.24 0.07
N GLU A 161 3.82 -14.48 0.47
CA GLU A 161 5.21 -14.90 0.70
C GLU A 161 5.93 -14.97 -0.65
N LEU A 162 6.28 -13.79 -1.16
CA LEU A 162 6.99 -13.64 -2.43
C LEU A 162 8.47 -13.94 -2.24
N GLN A 163 8.83 -15.22 -2.36
CA GLN A 163 10.18 -15.62 -2.78
C GLN A 163 10.19 -15.90 -4.28
N ALA A 164 9.94 -14.89 -5.12
CA ALA A 164 10.09 -15.08 -6.57
C ALA A 164 10.33 -13.78 -7.35
N TRP A 165 11.38 -13.82 -8.17
CA TRP A 165 11.63 -12.90 -9.27
C TRP A 165 10.56 -13.13 -10.35
N SER A 166 9.55 -12.25 -10.47
CA SER A 166 8.50 -12.38 -11.50
C SER A 166 8.02 -11.04 -12.05
N ARG A 167 7.71 -11.03 -13.37
CA ARG A 167 7.26 -9.87 -14.17
C ARG A 167 5.74 -9.68 -14.23
N LYS A 168 4.95 -10.54 -13.57
CA LYS A 168 3.49 -10.39 -13.43
C LYS A 168 3.01 -11.41 -12.41
N MET A 169 2.31 -10.97 -11.38
CA MET A 169 1.57 -11.86 -10.48
C MET A 169 0.12 -11.39 -10.44
N CYS A 170 -0.71 -12.07 -11.23
CA CYS A 170 -2.15 -12.05 -11.04
C CYS A 170 -2.45 -13.24 -10.13
N LEU A 171 -3.09 -13.01 -8.99
CA LEU A 171 -3.53 -14.08 -8.10
C LEU A 171 -4.63 -14.88 -8.83
N SER A 172 -4.30 -16.06 -9.37
CA SER A 172 -5.29 -16.98 -9.95
C SER A 172 -5.69 -18.04 -8.93
N SER A 173 -6.99 -18.28 -8.79
CA SER A 173 -7.55 -19.39 -8.02
C SER A 173 -7.23 -20.73 -8.69
N GLY A 174 -6.46 -21.58 -8.01
CA GLY A 174 -6.46 -23.02 -8.30
C GLY A 174 -7.74 -23.62 -7.74
N SER A 175 -8.52 -24.25 -8.62
CA SER A 175 -9.65 -25.13 -8.32
C SER A 175 -9.21 -26.38 -7.57
#